data_AF-A0A524CLI2-F1
#
_entry.id   AF-A0A524CLI2-F1
#
_cell.length_a   1.000
_cell.length_b   1.000
_cell.length_c   1.000
_cell.angle_alpha   90.00
_cell.angle_beta   90.00
_cell.angle_gamma   90.00
#
_symmetry.space_group_name_H-M   'P 1'
#
loop_
_entity.id
_entity.type
_entity.pdbx_description
1 polymer ?
#
loop_
_entity_poly.entity_id
_entity_poly.type
_entity_poly.pdbx_seq_one_letter_code
_entity_poly.pdbx_strand_id
1 'polypeptide(L)'
;AAGGIADAHGFLSALMMGASAICLGTLLMSTEECPASKRFKKTKLVEREGYNDEKFYKKIYHLSLRDSPVPSMSVCLINDIVPMKERIGRIIKDADKILKDWGFSSKILDLT
;
A
#
# COMPACT_ATOMS: atom_id res chain seq x y z
N ALA A 1 12.53 1.43 -3.68
CA ALA A 1 11.52 2.50 -3.81
C ALA A 1 10.66 2.55 -2.54
N ALA A 2 10.08 3.71 -2.21
CA ALA A 2 9.23 3.87 -1.02
C ALA A 2 8.13 4.90 -1.27
N GLY A 3 6.98 4.72 -0.62
CA GLY A 3 5.83 5.63 -0.71
C GLY A 3 4.94 5.37 -1.94
N GLY A 4 3.62 5.42 -1.74
CA GLY A 4 2.63 5.24 -2.81
C GLY A 4 2.46 3.80 -3.32
N ILE A 5 3.28 2.85 -2.87
CA ILE A 5 3.24 1.44 -3.27
C ILE A 5 2.37 0.65 -2.29
N ALA A 6 1.36 -0.05 -2.80
CA ALA A 6 0.49 -0.91 -1.99
C ALA A 6 -0.01 -2.18 -2.71
N ASP A 7 0.38 -2.41 -3.97
CA ASP A 7 -0.08 -3.52 -4.79
C ASP A 7 1.04 -4.06 -5.71
N ALA A 8 0.70 -5.06 -6.54
CA ALA A 8 1.62 -5.68 -7.48
C ALA A 8 2.14 -4.73 -8.57
N HIS A 9 1.32 -3.79 -9.06
CA HIS A 9 1.75 -2.82 -10.06
C HIS A 9 2.78 -1.85 -9.48
N GLY A 10 2.55 -1.35 -8.27
CA GLY A 10 3.51 -0.52 -7.55
C GLY A 10 4.82 -1.25 -7.26
N PHE A 11 4.75 -2.55 -6.96
CA PHE A 11 5.93 -3.39 -6.79
C PHE A 11 6.72 -3.57 -8.09
N LEU A 12 6.08 -4.02 -9.17
CA LEU A 12 6.73 -4.24 -10.46
C LEU A 12 7.28 -2.95 -11.07
N SER A 13 6.52 -1.85 -11.01
CA SER A 13 6.99 -0.54 -11.49
C SER A 13 8.24 -0.09 -10.75
N ALA A 14 8.31 -0.27 -9.43
CA ALA A 14 9.52 0.01 -8.67
C ALA A 14 10.73 -0.81 -9.14
N LEU A 15 10.54 -2.11 -9.40
CA LEU A 15 11.60 -2.96 -9.94
C LEU A 15 12.04 -2.53 -11.33
N MET A 16 11.08 -2.22 -12.22
CA MET A 16 11.35 -1.75 -13.59
C MET A 16 12.08 -0.41 -13.62
N MET A 17 11.85 0.46 -12.62
CA MET A 17 12.60 1.71 -12.43
C MET A 17 14.01 1.50 -11.84
N GLY A 18 14.43 0.25 -11.60
CA GLY A 18 15.77 -0.11 -11.13
C GLY A 18 15.89 -0.27 -9.62
N ALA A 19 14.79 -0.27 -8.86
CA ALA A 19 14.85 -0.57 -7.44
C ALA A 19 15.06 -2.08 -7.20
N SER A 20 15.87 -2.43 -6.20
CA SER A 20 16.04 -3.83 -5.78
C SER A 20 14.96 -4.30 -4.78
N ALA A 21 14.28 -3.35 -4.12
CA ALA A 21 13.27 -3.63 -3.10
C ALA A 21 12.29 -2.46 -2.93
N ILE A 22 11.17 -2.73 -2.27
CA ILE A 22 10.18 -1.73 -1.87
C ILE A 22 10.09 -1.61 -0.35
N CYS A 23 9.84 -0.40 0.15
CA CYS A 23 9.55 -0.15 1.56
C CYS A 23 8.06 0.21 1.71
N LEU A 24 7.36 -0.56 2.54
CA LEU A 24 5.92 -0.48 2.73
C LEU A 24 5.61 0.02 4.14
N GLY A 25 4.95 1.17 4.26
CA GLY A 25 4.51 1.73 5.54
C GLY A 25 3.01 1.53 5.74
N THR A 26 2.20 2.38 5.09
CA THR A 26 0.73 2.41 5.23
C THR A 26 0.07 1.05 4.98
N LEU A 27 0.58 0.27 4.01
CA LEU A 27 0.07 -1.08 3.73
C LEU A 27 0.32 -2.07 4.88
N LEU A 28 1.49 -2.00 5.53
CA LEU A 28 1.81 -2.90 6.64
C LEU A 28 1.09 -2.49 7.92
N MET A 29 0.70 -1.22 8.04
CA MET A 29 -0.16 -0.77 9.14
C MET A 29 -1.57 -1.36 9.06
N SER A 30 -2.04 -1.75 7.88
CA SER A 30 -3.34 -2.38 7.67
C SER A 30 -3.29 -3.92 7.72
N THR A 31 -2.27 -4.52 8.35
CA THR A 31 -2.26 -5.96 8.63
C THR A 31 -2.73 -6.27 10.04
N GLU A 32 -3.08 -7.52 10.33
CA GLU A 32 -3.56 -7.94 11.65
C GLU A 32 -2.52 -7.74 12.76
N GLU A 33 -1.25 -8.04 12.46
CA GLU A 33 -0.12 -8.02 13.38
C GLU A 33 0.30 -6.61 13.81
N CYS A 34 -0.08 -5.57 13.06
CA CYS A 34 0.24 -4.20 13.41
C CYS A 34 -0.45 -3.82 14.75
N PRO A 35 0.24 -3.22 15.73
CA PRO A 35 -0.36 -2.86 17.03
C PRO A 35 -1.33 -1.67 16.97
N ALA A 36 -1.53 -1.05 15.80
CA ALA A 36 -2.47 0.05 15.64
C ALA A 36 -3.91 -0.36 16.00
N SER A 37 -4.67 0.58 16.57
CA SER A 37 -6.04 0.30 17.01
C SER A 37 -6.94 -0.16 15.85
N LYS A 38 -7.87 -1.09 16.12
CA LYS A 38 -8.83 -1.57 15.11
C LYS A 38 -9.63 -0.43 14.47
N ARG A 39 -10.02 0.56 15.28
CA ARG A 39 -10.71 1.78 14.82
C ARG A 39 -9.85 2.58 13.85
N PHE A 40 -8.55 2.74 14.15
CA PHE A 40 -7.64 3.44 13.25
C PHE A 40 -7.51 2.70 11.91
N LYS A 41 -7.23 1.39 11.92
CA LYS A 41 -7.12 0.60 10.69
C LYS A 41 -8.37 0.69 9.83
N LYS A 42 -9.56 0.54 10.44
CA LYS A 42 -10.83 0.62 9.72
C LYS A 42 -11.09 2.02 9.14
N THR A 43 -11.09 3.05 9.98
CA THR A 43 -11.52 4.40 9.58
C THR A 43 -10.48 5.21 8.81
N LYS A 44 -9.19 4.93 9.02
CA LYS A 44 -8.09 5.70 8.40
C LYS A 44 -7.39 4.94 7.29
N LEU A 45 -7.33 3.60 7.34
CA LEU A 45 -6.58 2.81 6.35
C LEU A 45 -7.46 2.10 5.33
N VAL A 46 -8.68 1.69 5.68
CA VAL A 46 -9.54 0.88 4.80
C VAL A 46 -10.70 1.67 4.21
N GLU A 47 -11.46 2.40 5.04
CA GLU A 47 -12.63 3.17 4.59
C GLU A 47 -12.25 4.48 3.88
N ARG A 48 -10.96 4.74 3.67
CA ARG A 48 -10.47 6.03 3.19
C ARG A 48 -10.18 6.01 1.70
N GLU A 49 -11.08 6.59 0.91
CA GLU A 49 -10.94 6.77 -0.53
C GLU A 49 -10.07 8.00 -0.89
N GLY A 50 -8.89 8.10 -0.26
CA GLY A 50 -7.94 9.20 -0.49
C GLY A 50 -8.26 10.51 0.24
N TYR A 51 -7.79 11.62 -0.34
CA TYR A 51 -7.79 12.95 0.29
C TYR A 51 -8.57 13.99 -0.50
N ASN A 52 -9.65 13.60 -1.18
CA ASN A 52 -10.49 14.54 -1.92
C ASN A 52 -11.49 15.28 -1.00
N ASP A 53 -10.99 15.93 0.05
CA ASP A 53 -11.79 16.70 1.02
C ASP A 53 -11.28 18.14 1.09
N GLU A 54 -12.11 19.09 0.66
CA GLU A 54 -11.82 20.52 0.71
C GLU A 54 -11.43 20.98 2.12
N LYS A 55 -12.09 20.45 3.17
CA LYS A 55 -11.76 20.79 4.56
C LYS A 55 -10.38 20.29 4.93
N PHE A 56 -9.98 19.13 4.41
CA PHE A 56 -8.65 18.59 4.62
C PHE A 56 -7.59 19.47 3.94
N TYR A 57 -7.81 19.85 2.68
CA TYR A 57 -6.90 20.76 1.96
C TYR A 57 -6.77 22.12 2.63
N LYS A 58 -7.89 22.72 3.07
CA LYS A 58 -7.89 23.96 3.84
C LYS A 58 -7.00 23.85 5.08
N LYS A 59 -7.06 22.71 5.79
CA LYS A 59 -6.19 22.49 6.96
C LYS A 59 -4.71 22.34 6.59
N ILE A 60 -4.37 21.80 5.42
CA ILE A 60 -2.99 21.78 4.92
C ILE A 60 -2.52 23.21 4.63
N TYR A 61 -3.23 23.94 3.77
CA TYR A 61 -2.82 25.26 3.30
C TYR A 61 -2.78 26.31 4.42
N HIS A 62 -3.61 26.15 5.45
CA HIS A 62 -3.59 26.99 6.64
C HIS A 62 -2.76 26.42 7.80
N LEU A 63 -1.95 25.38 7.56
CA LEU A 63 -1.05 24.77 8.55
C LEU A 63 -1.77 24.38 9.87
N SER A 64 -3.05 24.02 9.79
CA SER A 64 -3.92 23.80 10.94
C SER A 64 -4.21 22.31 11.19
N LEU A 65 -3.46 21.40 10.57
CA LEU A 65 -3.62 19.96 10.71
C LEU A 65 -3.20 19.42 12.08
N ARG A 66 -2.26 20.08 12.78
CA ARG A 66 -1.66 19.62 14.04
C ARG A 66 -1.19 18.15 13.93
N ASP A 67 -1.22 17.39 15.02
CA ASP A 67 -0.84 15.97 15.09
C ASP A 67 -1.92 15.02 14.55
N SER A 68 -2.52 15.38 13.40
CA SER A 68 -3.49 14.51 12.75
C SER A 68 -2.79 13.31 12.11
N PRO A 69 -3.23 12.07 12.38
CA PRO A 69 -2.63 10.91 11.75
C PRO A 69 -3.11 10.80 10.30
N VAL A 70 -2.26 11.21 9.37
CA VAL A 70 -2.50 11.24 7.92
C VAL A 70 -1.73 10.08 7.29
N PRO A 71 -2.38 8.97 6.92
CA PRO A 71 -1.73 7.90 6.14
C PRO A 71 -1.29 8.38 4.76
N SER A 72 -0.40 7.64 4.09
CA SER A 72 0.05 8.01 2.74
C SER A 72 -1.07 7.82 1.70
N MET A 73 -0.84 8.35 0.48
CA MET A 73 -1.76 8.17 -0.66
C MET A 73 -1.98 6.72 -1.07
N SER A 74 -1.10 5.80 -0.65
CA SER A 74 -1.27 4.37 -0.95
C SER A 74 -2.54 3.79 -0.29
N VAL A 75 -3.15 4.53 0.66
CA VAL A 75 -4.41 4.15 1.32
C VAL A 75 -5.55 3.88 0.35
N CYS A 76 -5.57 4.55 -0.81
CA CYS A 76 -6.58 4.33 -1.84
C CYS A 76 -6.56 2.92 -2.44
N LEU A 77 -5.46 2.17 -2.25
CA LEU A 77 -5.30 0.80 -2.74
C LEU A 77 -5.54 -0.24 -1.64
N ILE A 78 -5.90 0.18 -0.43
CA ILE A 78 -6.04 -0.69 0.75
C ILE A 78 -7.52 -0.82 1.09
N ASN A 79 -8.08 -2.00 0.87
CA ASN A 79 -9.52 -2.24 1.04
C ASN A 79 -9.86 -3.26 2.13
N ASP A 80 -8.86 -3.81 2.81
CA ASP A 80 -9.04 -4.88 3.79
C ASP A 80 -7.93 -4.92 4.85
N ILE A 81 -8.18 -5.67 5.90
CA ILE A 81 -7.21 -6.00 6.96
C ILE A 81 -7.03 -7.51 6.92
N VAL A 82 -5.80 -7.95 6.64
CA VAL A 82 -5.44 -9.37 6.49
C VAL A 82 -4.08 -9.64 7.15
N PRO A 83 -3.72 -10.90 7.44
CA PRO A 83 -2.39 -11.23 7.93
C PRO A 83 -1.28 -10.75 6.99
N MET A 84 -0.14 -10.37 7.56
CA MET A 84 1.05 -9.89 6.85
C MET A 84 1.49 -10.87 5.75
N LYS A 85 1.53 -12.16 6.09
CA LYS A 85 1.91 -13.22 5.16
C LYS A 85 0.99 -13.27 3.95
N GLU A 86 -0.32 -13.16 4.18
CA GLU A 86 -1.31 -13.12 3.10
C GLU A 86 -1.14 -11.87 2.26
N ARG A 87 -0.95 -10.69 2.88
CA ARG A 87 -0.74 -9.43 2.18
C ARG A 87 0.43 -9.50 1.20
N ILE A 88 1.59 -9.96 1.68
CA ILE A 88 2.80 -10.10 0.85
C ILE A 88 2.57 -11.16 -0.23
N GLY A 89 1.95 -12.29 0.13
CA GLY A 89 1.64 -13.36 -0.82
C GLY A 89 0.75 -12.90 -1.98
N ARG A 90 -0.25 -12.04 -1.72
CA ARG A 90 -1.11 -11.46 -2.76
C ARG A 90 -0.31 -10.59 -3.73
N ILE A 91 0.53 -9.67 -3.22
CA ILE A 91 1.37 -8.80 -4.08
C ILE A 91 2.22 -9.63 -5.03
N ILE A 92 2.89 -10.66 -4.51
CA ILE A 92 3.83 -11.44 -5.32
C ILE A 92 3.10 -12.36 -6.29
N LYS A 93 2.00 -12.99 -5.87
CA LYS A 93 1.14 -13.78 -6.75
C LYS A 93 0.60 -12.96 -7.91
N ASP A 94 0.10 -11.76 -7.62
CA ASP A 94 -0.44 -10.86 -8.63
C ASP A 94 0.66 -10.30 -9.54
N ALA A 95 1.86 -10.05 -9.01
CA ALA A 95 3.02 -9.67 -9.80
C ALA A 95 3.46 -10.78 -10.76
N ASP A 96 3.53 -12.03 -10.30
CA ASP A 96 3.81 -13.19 -11.15
C ASP A 96 2.76 -13.37 -12.25
N LYS A 97 1.48 -13.13 -11.93
CA LYS A 97 0.40 -13.13 -12.93
C LYS A 97 0.62 -12.04 -13.99
N ILE A 98 0.91 -10.80 -13.57
CA ILE A 98 1.17 -9.68 -14.50
C ILE A 98 2.35 -10.01 -15.42
N LEU A 99 3.44 -10.56 -14.88
CA LEU A 99 4.60 -10.97 -15.69
C LEU A 99 4.23 -12.06 -16.70
N LYS A 100 3.44 -13.06 -16.30
CA LYS A 100 2.95 -14.10 -17.23
C LYS A 100 2.08 -13.51 -18.34
N ASP A 101 1.19 -12.58 -18.00
CA ASP A 101 0.33 -11.88 -18.96
C ASP A 101 1.17 -11.04 -19.96
N TRP A 102 2.35 -10.57 -19.55
CA TRP A 102 3.32 -9.91 -20.43
C TRP A 102 4.22 -10.86 -21.25
N GLY A 103 4.02 -12.18 -21.15
CA GLY A 103 4.74 -13.18 -21.94
C GLY A 103 6.00 -13.75 -21.29
N PHE A 104 6.24 -13.46 -20.02
CA PHE A 104 7.33 -14.08 -19.28
C PHE A 104 6.94 -15.52 -18.87
N SER A 105 7.66 -16.52 -19.39
CA SER A 105 7.24 -17.94 -19.37
C SER A 105 7.84 -18.80 -18.25
N SER A 106 8.80 -18.30 -17.47
CA SER A 106 9.35 -18.99 -16.30
C SER A 106 8.69 -18.52 -15.00
N LYS A 107 8.79 -19.31 -13.92
CA LYS A 107 8.57 -18.79 -12.55
C LYS A 107 9.67 -17.77 -12.26
N ILE A 108 9.40 -16.49 -12.51
CA ILE A 108 10.38 -15.42 -12.34
C ILE A 108 10.48 -14.98 -10.89
N LEU A 109 9.35 -14.97 -10.18
CA LEU A 109 9.28 -14.57 -8.78
C LEU A 109 9.04 -15.82 -7.93
N ASP A 110 10.11 -16.39 -7.39
CA ASP A 110 10.04 -17.43 -6.37
C ASP A 110 10.21 -16.81 -4.97
N LEU A 111 9.32 -17.15 -4.05
CA LEU A 111 9.34 -16.72 -2.64
C LEU A 111 9.78 -17.85 -1.70
N THR A 112 10.27 -18.97 -2.25
CA THR A 112 10.80 -20.07 -1.44
C THR A 112 12.03 -19.66 -0.64
#